data_AF-A0A354MBE8-F1
#
_entry.id   AF-A0A354MBE8-F1
#
_cell.length_a   1.000
_cell.length_b   1.000
_cell.length_c   1.000
_cell.angle_alpha   90.00
_cell.angle_beta   90.00
_cell.angle_gamma   90.00
#
_symmetry.space_group_name_H-M   'P 1'
#
loop_
_entity.id
_entity.type
_entity.pdbx_description
1 polymer ?
#
loop_
_entity_poly.entity_id
_entity_poly.type
_entity_poly.pdbx_seq_one_letter_code
_entity_poly.pdbx_strand_id
1 'polypeptide(L)'
;MKKRCSNIEALRIISMLMILMLHLLNYGRLLEKSNVLTAKGFCIWFLEALCFVAVNCYVIIGGYFLVDSNFKIKRILKIWSETLFYSILIYSIFYFTIYQEKTVKETLINFFPVFLRNYWFVTVYIVLLILSPFLNKLINSLSQKQYTYLIEEIMNTK
;
A
#
# COMPACT_ATOMS: atom_id res chain seq x y z
N MET A 1 2.68 28.93 6.04
CA MET A 1 2.77 28.10 4.80
C MET A 1 3.70 26.92 5.11
N LYS A 2 3.20 25.68 5.16
CA LYS A 2 4.05 24.51 5.43
C LYS A 2 4.97 24.31 4.21
N LYS A 3 6.29 24.32 4.42
CA LYS A 3 7.28 24.22 3.33
C LYS A 3 7.11 22.86 2.63
N ARG A 4 6.93 22.87 1.30
CA ARG A 4 6.80 21.65 0.50
C ARG A 4 8.16 20.94 0.45
N CYS A 5 8.21 19.67 0.87
CA CYS A 5 9.41 18.84 0.85
C CYS A 5 9.51 18.07 -0.47
N SER A 6 9.93 18.74 -1.55
CA SER A 6 9.96 18.14 -2.90
C SER A 6 10.74 16.82 -2.99
N ASN A 7 11.84 16.68 -2.26
CA ASN A 7 12.66 15.47 -2.25
C ASN A 7 11.88 14.27 -1.67
N ILE A 8 11.07 14.50 -0.64
CA ILE A 8 10.26 13.45 0.01
C ILE A 8 9.07 13.07 -0.88
N GLU A 9 8.47 14.05 -1.55
CA GLU A 9 7.41 13.77 -2.54
C GLU A 9 7.96 12.99 -3.75
N ALA A 10 9.18 13.29 -4.21
CA ALA A 10 9.85 12.51 -5.25
C ALA A 10 10.10 11.07 -4.80
N LEU A 11 10.57 10.87 -3.55
CA LEU A 11 10.74 9.54 -2.97
C LEU A 11 9.40 8.78 -2.87
N ARG A 12 8.30 9.48 -2.57
CA ARG A 12 6.96 8.88 -2.57
C ARG A 12 6.58 8.37 -3.97
N ILE A 13 6.84 9.14 -5.02
CA ILE A 13 6.57 8.72 -6.41
C ILE A 13 7.44 7.52 -6.78
N ILE A 14 8.74 7.55 -6.45
CA ILE A 14 9.63 6.40 -6.68
C ILE A 14 9.11 5.16 -5.95
N SER A 15 8.66 5.30 -4.71
CA SER A 15 8.06 4.20 -3.93
C SER A 15 6.80 3.66 -4.61
N MET A 16 5.92 4.52 -5.14
CA MET A 16 4.73 4.09 -5.89
C MET A 16 5.12 3.27 -7.13
N LEU A 17 6.16 3.68 -7.87
CA LEU A 17 6.65 2.95 -9.05
C LEU A 17 7.25 1.58 -8.68
N MET A 18 8.01 1.52 -7.58
CA MET A 18 8.57 0.27 -7.08
C MET A 18 7.47 -0.71 -6.62
N ILE A 19 6.41 -0.21 -5.96
CA ILE A 19 5.24 -1.04 -5.59
C ILE A 19 4.55 -1.61 -6.84
N LEU A 20 4.37 -0.77 -7.87
CA LEU A 20 3.83 -1.23 -9.15
C LEU A 20 4.73 -2.31 -9.79
N MET A 21 6.05 -2.16 -9.70
CA MET A 21 7.00 -3.17 -10.18
C MET A 21 6.84 -4.51 -9.45
N LEU A 22 6.73 -4.52 -8.12
CA LEU A 22 6.49 -5.75 -7.34
C LEU A 22 5.20 -6.46 -7.80
N HIS A 23 4.13 -5.70 -8.03
CA HIS A 23 2.88 -6.28 -8.52
C HIS A 23 3.04 -6.88 -9.93
N LEU A 24 3.76 -6.21 -10.83
CA LEU A 24 4.04 -6.76 -12.17
C LEU A 24 4.87 -8.04 -12.09
N LEU A 25 5.92 -8.07 -11.25
CA LEU A 25 6.77 -9.24 -11.06
C LEU A 25 5.97 -10.43 -10.50
N ASN A 26 5.10 -10.17 -9.53
CA ASN A 26 4.25 -11.18 -8.90
C ASN A 26 3.13 -11.69 -9.83
N TYR A 27 2.28 -10.80 -10.39
CA TYR A 27 1.19 -11.20 -11.27
C TYR A 27 1.68 -11.78 -12.60
N GLY A 28 2.83 -11.31 -13.09
CA GLY A 28 3.49 -11.88 -14.28
C GLY A 28 4.14 -13.25 -14.02
N ARG A 29 4.22 -13.69 -12.76
CA ARG A 29 4.92 -14.92 -12.31
C ARG A 29 6.36 -14.97 -12.84
N LEU A 30 7.00 -13.81 -12.93
CA LEU A 30 8.31 -13.66 -13.55
C LEU A 30 9.41 -14.28 -12.69
N LEU A 31 9.28 -14.21 -11.36
CA LEU A 31 10.19 -14.84 -10.40
C LEU A 31 10.15 -16.36 -10.53
N GLU A 32 8.96 -16.97 -10.53
CA GLU A 32 8.76 -18.43 -10.65
C GLU A 32 9.33 -19.00 -11.96
N LYS A 33 9.23 -18.23 -13.06
CA LYS A 33 9.73 -18.62 -14.38
C LYS A 33 11.21 -18.29 -14.60
N SER A 34 11.84 -17.62 -13.65
CA SER A 34 13.23 -17.17 -13.78
C SER A 34 14.20 -18.12 -13.09
N ASN A 35 15.34 -18.38 -13.72
CA ASN A 35 16.45 -19.08 -13.09
C ASN A 35 17.48 -18.05 -12.61
N VAL A 36 17.65 -17.91 -11.29
CA VAL A 36 18.55 -16.93 -10.66
C VAL A 36 20.01 -17.06 -11.11
N LEU A 37 20.44 -18.26 -11.56
CA LEU A 37 21.80 -18.51 -12.05
C LEU A 37 22.06 -17.90 -13.43
N THR A 38 21.00 -17.45 -14.14
CA THR A 38 21.13 -16.73 -15.40
C THR A 38 21.19 -15.22 -15.13
N ALA A 39 21.92 -14.47 -15.96
CA ALA A 39 21.99 -13.01 -15.82
C ALA A 39 20.59 -12.35 -15.80
N LYS A 40 19.66 -12.84 -16.65
CA LYS A 40 18.27 -12.36 -16.68
C LYS A 40 17.54 -12.65 -15.36
N GLY A 41 17.64 -13.87 -14.83
CA GLY A 41 17.00 -14.23 -13.58
C GLY A 41 17.58 -13.49 -12.39
N PHE A 42 18.91 -13.33 -12.33
CA PHE A 42 19.56 -12.48 -11.33
C PHE A 42 19.00 -11.06 -11.35
N CYS A 43 18.87 -10.43 -12.53
CA CYS A 43 18.30 -9.08 -12.65
C CYS A 43 16.85 -9.01 -12.14
N ILE A 44 16.03 -10.02 -12.40
CA ILE A 44 14.63 -10.07 -11.93
C ILE A 44 14.58 -10.16 -10.40
N TRP A 45 15.35 -11.08 -9.81
CA TRP A 45 15.43 -11.25 -8.35
C TRP A 45 16.04 -10.04 -7.65
N PHE A 46 17.06 -9.43 -8.25
CA PHE A 46 17.66 -8.19 -7.76
C PHE A 46 16.65 -7.04 -7.77
N LEU A 47 15.86 -6.91 -8.84
CA LEU A 47 14.83 -5.88 -8.94
C LEU A 47 13.73 -6.08 -7.90
N GLU A 48 13.27 -7.31 -7.68
CA GLU A 48 12.33 -7.63 -6.60
C GLU A 48 12.88 -7.22 -5.23
N ALA A 49 14.11 -7.62 -4.92
CA ALA A 49 14.77 -7.31 -3.65
C ALA A 49 14.93 -5.79 -3.45
N LEU A 50 15.30 -5.06 -4.50
CA LEU A 50 15.39 -3.60 -4.50
C LEU A 50 14.03 -2.97 -4.21
N CYS A 51 12.96 -3.48 -4.85
CA CYS A 51 11.62 -2.92 -4.74
C CYS A 51 10.90 -3.27 -3.43
N PHE A 52 11.31 -4.32 -2.72
CA PHE A 52 10.61 -4.84 -1.54
C PHE A 52 10.40 -3.81 -0.42
N VAL A 53 11.34 -2.87 -0.25
CA VAL A 53 11.27 -1.81 0.78
C VAL A 53 10.21 -0.74 0.48
N ALA A 54 9.68 -0.69 -0.75
CA ALA A 54 8.88 0.42 -1.24
C ALA A 54 7.58 0.66 -0.45
N VAL A 55 6.90 -0.42 -0.03
CA VAL A 55 5.67 -0.32 0.76
C VAL A 55 5.95 0.38 2.10
N ASN A 56 7.05 0.00 2.77
CA ASN A 56 7.46 0.61 4.03
C ASN A 56 7.80 2.08 3.86
N CYS A 57 8.59 2.42 2.84
CA CYS A 57 8.90 3.81 2.51
C CYS A 57 7.63 4.62 2.26
N TYR A 58 6.70 4.09 1.46
CA TYR A 58 5.45 4.76 1.14
C TYR A 58 4.61 5.05 2.39
N VAL A 59 4.46 4.07 3.29
CA VAL A 59 3.69 4.21 4.53
C VAL A 59 4.34 5.20 5.49
N ILE A 60 5.67 5.13 5.68
CA ILE A 60 6.41 6.07 6.54
C ILE A 60 6.27 7.51 6.03
N ILE A 61 6.44 7.72 4.72
CA ILE A 61 6.25 9.04 4.11
C ILE A 61 4.80 9.49 4.28
N GLY A 62 3.81 8.59 4.11
CA GLY A 62 2.41 8.91 4.39
C GLY A 62 2.18 9.39 5.83
N GLY A 63 2.72 8.64 6.80
CA GLY A 63 2.68 8.96 8.23
C GLY A 63 3.31 10.31 8.56
N TYR A 64 4.48 10.62 8.01
CA TYR A 64 5.17 11.89 8.24
C TYR A 64 4.31 13.12 7.93
N PHE A 65 3.53 13.10 6.84
CA PHE A 65 2.62 14.20 6.53
C PHE A 65 1.28 14.13 7.29
N LEU A 66 0.93 12.96 7.83
CA LEU A 66 -0.30 12.76 8.60
C LEU A 66 -0.21 13.31 10.03
N VAL A 67 0.97 13.32 10.65
CA VAL A 67 1.18 13.76 12.05
C VAL A 67 0.62 15.16 12.30
N ASP A 68 0.91 16.12 11.42
CA ASP A 68 0.41 17.50 11.57
C ASP A 68 -0.89 17.77 10.81
N SER A 69 -1.55 16.73 10.30
CA SER A 69 -2.77 16.87 9.50
C SER A 69 -4.01 16.53 10.33
N ASN A 70 -5.05 17.34 10.18
CA ASN A 70 -6.34 17.01 10.79
C ASN A 70 -6.99 15.82 10.07
N PHE A 71 -7.52 14.89 10.86
CA PHE A 71 -8.30 13.77 10.34
C PHE A 71 -9.52 14.30 9.55
N LYS A 72 -9.73 13.75 8.35
CA LYS A 72 -10.85 14.12 7.47
C LYS A 72 -11.44 12.87 6.86
N ILE A 73 -12.68 12.56 7.22
CA ILE A 73 -13.44 11.43 6.66
C ILE A 73 -13.51 11.46 5.13
N LYS A 74 -13.54 12.67 4.54
CA LYS A 74 -13.52 12.89 3.09
C LYS A 74 -12.32 12.21 2.41
N ARG A 75 -11.18 12.09 3.08
CA ARG A 75 -9.99 11.39 2.55
C ARG A 75 -10.23 9.89 2.41
N ILE A 76 -10.88 9.28 3.41
CA ILE A 76 -11.22 7.86 3.39
C ILE A 76 -12.25 7.58 2.30
N LEU A 77 -13.33 8.38 2.27
CA LEU A 77 -14.36 8.24 1.24
C LEU A 77 -13.80 8.38 -0.17
N LYS A 78 -12.87 9.32 -0.38
CA LYS A 78 -12.17 9.49 -1.66
C LYS A 78 -11.39 8.23 -2.06
N ILE A 79 -10.54 7.72 -1.18
CA ILE A 79 -9.75 6.51 -1.44
C ILE A 79 -10.66 5.32 -1.74
N TRP A 80 -11.70 5.15 -0.94
CA TRP A 80 -12.67 4.07 -1.10
C TRP A 80 -13.42 4.18 -2.44
N SER A 81 -13.93 5.37 -2.79
CA SER A 81 -14.65 5.60 -4.04
C SER A 81 -13.76 5.45 -5.27
N GLU A 82 -12.51 5.95 -5.22
CA GLU A 82 -11.56 5.79 -6.33
C GLU A 82 -11.24 4.32 -6.54
N THR A 83 -10.96 3.57 -5.47
CA THR A 83 -10.68 2.13 -5.54
C THR A 83 -11.86 1.36 -6.12
N LEU A 84 -13.08 1.66 -5.65
CA LEU A 84 -14.30 1.01 -6.14
C LEU A 84 -14.54 1.33 -7.62
N PHE A 85 -14.43 2.61 -8.00
CA PHE A 85 -14.63 3.07 -9.38
C PHE A 85 -13.69 2.36 -10.35
N TYR A 86 -12.38 2.38 -10.07
CA TYR A 86 -11.41 1.75 -10.95
C TYR A 86 -11.54 0.21 -10.97
N SER A 87 -11.88 -0.42 -9.85
CA SER A 87 -12.13 -1.87 -9.80
C SER A 87 -13.29 -2.26 -10.72
N ILE A 88 -14.43 -1.56 -10.61
CA ILE A 88 -15.61 -1.82 -11.44
C ILE A 88 -15.30 -1.51 -12.92
N LEU A 89 -14.64 -0.39 -13.20
CA LEU A 89 -14.29 0.01 -14.57
C LEU A 89 -13.40 -1.03 -15.24
N ILE A 90 -12.28 -1.41 -14.61
CA ILE A 90 -11.33 -2.39 -15.14
C ILE A 90 -12.02 -3.75 -15.30
N TYR A 91 -12.77 -4.20 -14.30
CA TYR A 91 -13.54 -5.43 -14.37
C TYR A 91 -14.52 -5.42 -15.55
N SER A 92 -15.24 -4.31 -15.75
CA SER A 92 -16.20 -4.17 -16.86
C SER A 92 -15.51 -4.24 -18.21
N ILE A 93 -14.37 -3.56 -18.38
CA ILE A 93 -13.59 -3.62 -19.63
C ILE A 93 -13.19 -5.08 -19.93
N PHE A 94 -12.61 -5.79 -18.96
CA PHE A 94 -12.24 -7.19 -19.16
C PHE A 94 -13.45 -8.09 -19.38
N TYR A 95 -14.57 -7.83 -18.69
CA TYR A 95 -15.81 -8.58 -18.83
C TYR A 95 -16.33 -8.58 -20.28
N PHE A 96 -16.23 -7.44 -20.98
CA PHE A 96 -16.69 -7.27 -22.35
C PHE A 96 -15.65 -7.59 -23.43
N THR A 97 -14.36 -7.63 -23.09
CA THR A 97 -13.27 -7.84 -24.07
C THR A 97 -12.68 -9.24 -24.06
N ILE A 98 -12.67 -9.93 -22.91
CA ILE A 98 -12.11 -11.28 -22.77
C ILE A 98 -13.21 -12.24 -22.32
N TYR A 99 -13.51 -13.23 -23.17
CA TYR A 99 -14.46 -14.29 -22.84
C TYR A 99 -13.73 -15.35 -22.01
N GLN A 100 -13.96 -15.34 -20.70
CA GLN A 100 -13.64 -16.44 -19.79
C GLN A 100 -14.93 -16.94 -19.15
N GLU A 101 -14.99 -18.24 -18.82
CA GLU A 101 -16.05 -18.79 -17.98
C GLU A 101 -15.99 -18.10 -16.60
N LYS A 102 -17.13 -17.59 -16.13
CA LYS A 102 -17.20 -16.75 -14.93
C LYS A 102 -18.00 -17.43 -13.84
N THR A 103 -17.48 -17.40 -12.63
CA THR A 103 -18.21 -17.85 -11.44
C THR A 103 -18.89 -16.66 -10.75
N VAL A 104 -20.13 -16.80 -10.28
CA VAL A 104 -20.86 -15.74 -9.54
C VAL A 104 -20.04 -15.19 -8.36
N LYS A 105 -19.22 -16.05 -7.74
CA LYS A 105 -18.31 -15.71 -6.65
C LYS A 105 -17.22 -14.72 -7.07
N GLU A 106 -16.66 -14.83 -8.27
CA GLU A 106 -15.61 -13.95 -8.79
C GLU A 106 -16.17 -12.56 -9.10
N THR A 107 -17.39 -12.50 -9.62
CA THR A 107 -18.13 -11.24 -9.83
C THR A 107 -18.31 -10.49 -8.51
N LEU A 108 -18.85 -11.15 -7.47
CA LEU A 108 -19.07 -10.51 -6.16
C LEU A 108 -17.78 -10.02 -5.50
N ILE A 109 -16.68 -10.78 -5.64
CA ILE A 109 -15.36 -10.40 -5.12
C ILE A 109 -14.84 -9.10 -5.75
N ASN A 110 -15.08 -8.90 -7.04
CA ASN A 110 -14.63 -7.71 -7.78
C ASN A 110 -15.50 -6.46 -7.54
N PHE A 111 -16.77 -6.65 -7.12
CA PHE A 111 -17.67 -5.56 -6.73
C PHE A 111 -17.45 -5.05 -5.30
N PHE A 112 -16.85 -5.85 -4.42
CA PHE A 112 -16.48 -5.43 -3.05
C PHE A 112 -14.96 -5.54 -2.78
N PRO A 113 -14.12 -4.86 -3.59
CA PRO A 113 -12.67 -5.02 -3.58
C PRO A 113 -12.00 -4.63 -2.25
N VAL A 114 -12.59 -3.68 -1.52
CA VAL A 114 -12.03 -3.16 -0.26
C VAL A 114 -12.32 -4.08 0.93
N PHE A 115 -13.41 -4.84 0.89
CA PHE A 115 -13.78 -5.78 1.94
C PHE A 115 -13.29 -7.21 1.66
N LEU A 116 -13.11 -7.54 0.39
CA LEU A 116 -12.72 -8.88 -0.06
C LEU A 116 -11.27 -8.84 -0.54
N ARG A 117 -10.36 -9.35 0.30
CA ARG A 117 -8.94 -9.80 0.18
C ARG A 117 -8.00 -9.29 -0.94
N ASN A 118 -8.49 -8.87 -2.10
CA ASN A 118 -7.74 -8.45 -3.28
C ASN A 118 -6.99 -7.12 -3.09
N TYR A 119 -7.54 -6.18 -2.31
CA TYR A 119 -6.92 -4.88 -2.06
C TYR A 119 -6.54 -4.69 -0.60
N TRP A 120 -5.87 -5.71 -0.02
CA TRP A 120 -5.46 -5.74 1.39
C TRP A 120 -4.77 -4.44 1.85
N PHE A 121 -3.92 -3.86 1.00
CA PHE A 121 -3.19 -2.62 1.32
C PHE A 121 -4.14 -1.44 1.50
N VAL A 122 -5.17 -1.32 0.66
CA VAL A 122 -6.18 -0.24 0.77
C VAL A 122 -6.92 -0.35 2.10
N THR A 123 -7.31 -1.57 2.49
CA THR A 123 -7.99 -1.84 3.76
C THR A 123 -7.12 -1.43 4.95
N VAL A 124 -5.87 -1.91 4.99
CA VAL A 124 -4.92 -1.58 6.08
C VAL A 124 -4.64 -0.07 6.11
N TYR A 125 -4.48 0.56 4.95
CA TYR A 125 -4.23 2.00 4.87
C TYR A 125 -5.42 2.84 5.35
N ILE A 126 -6.66 2.43 5.05
CA ILE A 126 -7.87 3.06 5.61
C ILE A 126 -7.90 2.93 7.13
N VAL A 127 -7.61 1.73 7.67
CA VAL A 127 -7.53 1.52 9.13
C VAL A 127 -6.47 2.42 9.75
N LEU A 128 -5.29 2.53 9.14
CA LEU A 128 -4.23 3.43 9.59
C LEU A 128 -4.68 4.89 9.60
N LEU A 129 -5.43 5.34 8.58
CA LEU A 129 -5.99 6.70 8.54
C LEU A 129 -6.99 6.93 9.68
N ILE A 130 -7.85 5.95 9.99
CA ILE A 130 -8.81 6.02 11.10
C ILE A 130 -8.08 6.07 12.45
N LEU A 131 -6.99 5.30 12.61
CA LEU A 131 -6.19 5.26 13.84
C LEU A 131 -5.27 6.48 14.00
N SER A 132 -4.90 7.16 12.91
CA SER A 132 -3.96 8.29 12.92
C SER A 132 -4.26 9.38 13.96
N PRO A 133 -5.49 9.88 14.19
CA PRO A 133 -5.74 10.89 15.22
C PRO A 133 -5.46 10.37 16.65
N PHE A 134 -5.74 9.09 16.91
CA PHE A 134 -5.49 8.46 18.20
C PHE A 134 -3.99 8.26 18.43
N LEU A 135 -3.28 7.79 17.40
CA LEU A 135 -1.82 7.66 17.42
C LEU A 135 -1.13 9.01 17.66
N ASN A 136 -1.58 10.06 16.98
CA ASN A 136 -1.04 11.41 17.17
C ASN A 136 -1.26 11.92 18.60
N LYS A 137 -2.45 11.70 19.18
CA LYS A 137 -2.74 12.09 20.57
C LYS A 137 -1.88 11.31 21.57
N LEU A 138 -1.71 10.01 21.35
CA LEU A 138 -0.86 9.16 22.18
C LEU A 138 0.59 9.66 22.15
N ILE A 139 1.20 9.75 20.96
CA ILE A 139 2.60 10.14 20.81
C ILE A 139 2.88 11.52 21.43
N ASN A 140 1.98 12.49 21.25
CA ASN A 140 2.14 13.83 21.82
C ASN A 140 1.96 13.89 23.35
N SER A 141 1.38 12.86 23.96
CA SER A 141 1.18 12.78 25.42
C SER A 141 2.30 12.05 26.15
N LEU A 142 3.15 11.31 25.44
CA LEU A 142 4.22 10.50 26.04
C LEU A 142 5.46 11.35 26.28
N SER A 143 6.09 11.17 27.45
CA SER A 143 7.45 11.63 27.67
C SER A 143 8.44 10.81 26.82
N GLN A 144 9.63 11.36 26.56
CA GLN A 144 10.67 10.66 25.79
C GLN A 144 10.99 9.26 26.34
N LYS A 145 11.00 9.09 27.67
CA LYS A 145 11.23 7.79 28.32
C LYS A 145 10.11 6.79 28.01
N GLN A 146 8.85 7.23 28.09
CA GLN A 146 7.70 6.37 27.80
C GLN A 146 7.61 6.02 26.30
N TYR A 147 8.01 6.95 25.42
CA TYR A 147 8.09 6.71 23.99
C TYR A 147 9.12 5.63 23.65
N THR A 148 10.32 5.71 24.24
CA THR A 148 11.36 4.67 24.05
C THR A 148 10.90 3.32 24.60
N TYR A 149 10.32 3.27 25.80
CA TYR A 149 9.78 2.04 26.37
C TYR A 149 8.70 1.41 25.48
N LEU A 150 7.78 2.21 24.94
CA LEU A 150 6.75 1.72 24.01
C LEU A 150 7.37 1.07 22.76
N ILE A 151 8.41 1.68 22.19
CA ILE A 151 9.11 1.11 21.03
C ILE A 151 9.82 -0.19 21.39
N GLU A 152 10.51 -0.24 22.54
CA GLU A 152 11.17 -1.45 23.03
C GLU A 152 10.16 -2.59 23.21
N GLU A 153 9.02 -2.33 23.83
CA GLU A 153 7.96 -3.33 24.02
C GLU A 153 7.41 -3.86 22.68
N ILE A 154 7.18 -2.97 21.72
CA ILE A 154 6.72 -3.33 20.36
C ILE A 154 7.78 -4.17 19.62
N MET A 155 9.08 -3.87 19.80
CA MET A 155 10.15 -4.64 19.18
C MET A 155 10.34 -6.02 19.83
N ASN A 156 10.00 -6.14 21.12
CA ASN A 156 10.14 -7.38 21.90
C ASN A 156 8.95 -8.33 21.76
N THR A 157 7.81 -7.90 21.20
CA THR A 157 6.58 -8.70 21.05
C THR A 157 6.61 -9.72 19.88
N LYS A 158 7.78 -10.30 19.59
CA LYS A 158 7.93 -11.33 18.55
C LYS A 158 7.28 -12.66 18.92
#